data_AF-A0A7K3S4W0-F1
#
_entry.id   AF-A0A7K3S4W0-F1
#
_cell.length_a   1.000
_cell.length_b   1.000
_cell.length_c   1.000
_cell.angle_alpha   90.00
_cell.angle_beta   90.00
_cell.angle_gamma   90.00
#
_symmetry.space_group_name_H-M   'P 1'
#
loop_
_entity.id
_entity.type
_entity.pdbx_description
1 polymer ?
#
loop_
_entity_poly.entity_id
_entity_poly.type
_entity_poly.pdbx_seq_one_letter_code
_entity_poly.pdbx_strand_id
1 'polypeptide(L)'
;MSAFEGDRIVGTVDVSVKWSVLSVRMMDNPQIGRTWRQVNESLFVAPEPGPARMQLLAVCAVPGAIASQPSDLPLQFEVAAKDLGTELRWELLSTFARSVTGEMNCEKHPVVPSALPTSG
;
A
#
# COMPACT_ATOMS: atom_id res chain seq x y z
N MET A 1 18.54 15.36 1.57
CA MET A 1 18.56 16.77 1.13
C MET A 1 18.53 16.72 -0.38
N SER A 2 17.43 17.18 -0.98
CA SER A 2 17.18 17.05 -2.42
C SER A 2 17.96 18.14 -3.15
N ALA A 3 18.74 17.76 -4.16
CA ALA A 3 19.53 18.69 -4.97
C ALA A 3 18.84 18.83 -6.32
N PHE A 4 18.49 20.05 -6.72
CA PHE A 4 17.95 20.27 -8.06
C PHE A 4 19.13 20.39 -9.04
N GLU A 5 19.29 19.42 -9.94
CA GLU A 5 20.23 19.50 -11.06
C GLU A 5 19.41 19.70 -12.36
N GLY A 6 19.10 20.96 -12.66
CA GLY A 6 18.26 21.33 -13.80
C GLY A 6 16.77 20.99 -13.59
N ASP A 7 16.12 20.40 -14.61
CA ASP A 7 14.69 20.05 -14.64
C ASP A 7 14.37 18.68 -13.99
N ARG A 8 15.35 18.07 -13.31
CA ARG A 8 15.23 16.73 -12.72
C ARG A 8 15.02 16.83 -11.22
N ILE A 9 13.95 16.18 -10.74
CA ILE A 9 13.74 15.97 -9.31
C ILE A 9 14.75 14.89 -8.87
N VAL A 10 15.79 15.29 -8.13
CA VAL A 10 16.70 14.35 -7.46
C VAL A 10 16.29 14.27 -5.99
N GLY A 11 15.66 13.16 -5.63
CA GLY A 11 15.20 12.89 -4.27
C GLY A 11 15.37 11.42 -3.91
N THR A 12 15.24 11.12 -2.63
CA THR A 12 15.22 9.73 -2.13
C THR A 12 13.78 9.26 -2.06
N VAL A 13 13.53 8.05 -2.55
CA VAL A 13 12.26 7.35 -2.42
C VAL A 13 12.50 6.13 -1.54
N ASP A 14 11.82 6.09 -0.40
CA ASP A 14 11.82 4.92 0.47
C ASP A 14 10.58 4.07 0.17
N VAL A 15 10.80 2.80 -0.17
CA VAL A 15 9.73 1.83 -0.44
C VAL A 15 9.88 0.64 0.50
N SER A 16 8.76 0.17 1.06
CA SER A 16 8.77 -1.01 1.92
C SER A 16 7.52 -1.85 1.78
N VAL A 17 7.68 -3.17 1.96
CA VAL A 17 6.60 -4.14 2.08
C VAL A 17 6.83 -4.97 3.34
N LYS A 18 5.76 -5.21 4.10
CA LYS A 18 5.78 -6.06 5.29
C LYS A 18 4.45 -6.77 5.46
N TRP A 19 4.42 -7.84 6.24
CA TRP A 19 3.17 -8.38 6.74
C TRP A 19 2.53 -7.37 7.70
N SER A 20 1.27 -7.03 7.45
CA SER A 20 0.50 -6.13 8.31
C SER A 20 0.21 -6.78 9.65
N VAL A 21 0.25 -5.98 10.72
CA VAL A 21 -0.31 -6.36 12.03
C VAL A 21 -1.84 -6.18 12.08
N LEU A 22 -2.40 -5.41 11.15
CA LEU A 22 -3.83 -5.23 10.96
C LEU A 22 -4.37 -6.37 10.13
N SER A 23 -5.37 -7.09 10.63
CA SER A 23 -6.15 -8.03 9.82
C SER A 23 -7.28 -7.30 9.09
N VAL A 24 -7.81 -7.91 8.02
CA VAL A 24 -8.97 -7.35 7.28
C VAL A 24 -10.16 -7.12 8.22
N ARG A 25 -10.41 -8.02 9.16
CA ARG A 25 -11.50 -7.89 10.16
C ARG A 25 -11.32 -6.69 11.10
N MET A 26 -10.08 -6.25 11.32
CA MET A 26 -9.83 -5.04 12.12
C MET A 26 -10.24 -3.77 11.37
N MET A 27 -10.39 -3.81 10.04
CA MET A 27 -10.83 -2.68 9.23
C MET A 27 -12.32 -2.36 9.43
N ASP A 28 -13.11 -3.35 9.86
CA ASP A 28 -14.51 -3.18 10.26
C ASP A 28 -14.64 -2.36 11.57
N ASN A 29 -13.54 -2.22 12.33
CA ASN A 29 -13.52 -1.36 13.51
C ASN A 29 -13.57 0.11 13.08
N PRO A 30 -14.60 0.89 13.49
CA PRO A 30 -14.76 2.29 13.06
C PRO A 30 -13.57 3.20 13.41
N GLN A 31 -12.80 2.88 14.46
CA GLN A 31 -11.62 3.65 14.84
C GLN A 31 -10.43 3.41 13.89
N ILE A 32 -10.29 2.19 13.38
CA ILE A 32 -9.22 1.79 12.46
C ILE A 32 -9.62 2.12 11.01
N GLY A 33 -10.86 1.81 10.62
CA GLY A 33 -11.42 2.11 9.30
C GLY A 33 -11.44 3.61 8.95
N ARG A 34 -11.49 4.51 9.95
CA ARG A 34 -11.33 5.96 9.69
C ARG A 34 -9.97 6.34 9.13
N THR A 35 -8.95 5.53 9.39
CA THR A 35 -7.57 5.73 8.89
C THR A 35 -7.26 4.91 7.65
N TRP A 36 -8.21 4.09 7.17
CA TRP A 36 -8.04 3.20 6.04
C TRP A 36 -9.31 3.12 5.20
N ARG A 37 -9.24 3.64 3.98
CA ARG A 37 -10.35 3.58 3.05
C ARG A 37 -10.32 2.28 2.26
N GLN A 38 -11.43 1.55 2.27
CA GLN A 38 -11.59 0.41 1.37
C GLN A 38 -11.77 0.90 -0.07
N VAL A 39 -10.96 0.37 -0.98
CA VAL A 39 -11.01 0.67 -2.42
C VAL A 39 -11.73 -0.46 -3.16
N ASN A 40 -11.50 -1.71 -2.74
CA ASN A 40 -12.23 -2.90 -3.19
C ASN A 40 -12.13 -4.01 -2.12
N GLU A 41 -12.64 -5.21 -2.40
CA GLU A 41 -12.66 -6.34 -1.46
C GLU A 41 -11.26 -6.78 -0.97
N SER A 42 -10.20 -6.48 -1.71
CA SER A 42 -8.83 -6.94 -1.43
C SER A 42 -7.85 -5.80 -1.18
N LEU A 43 -8.32 -4.55 -1.14
CA LEU A 43 -7.46 -3.36 -1.11
C LEU A 43 -8.01 -2.27 -0.19
N PHE A 44 -7.16 -1.81 0.72
CA PHE A 44 -7.39 -0.64 1.56
C PHE A 44 -6.25 0.35 1.40
N VAL A 45 -6.54 1.64 1.40
CA VAL A 45 -5.55 2.72 1.25
C VAL A 45 -5.68 3.67 2.43
N ALA A 46 -4.56 3.98 3.08
CA ALA A 46 -4.56 5.00 4.13
C ALA A 46 -4.66 6.38 3.47
N PRO A 47 -5.63 7.24 3.86
CA PRO A 47 -5.56 8.67 3.55
C PRO A 47 -4.22 9.18 4.05
N GLU A 48 -3.49 9.96 3.25
CA GLU A 48 -2.08 10.32 3.49
C GLU A 48 -1.78 10.54 4.98
N PRO A 49 -1.14 9.57 5.67
CA PRO A 49 -1.03 9.58 7.13
C PRO A 49 -0.03 10.62 7.65
N GLY A 50 0.51 11.45 6.76
CA GLY A 50 1.45 12.53 7.00
C GLY A 50 1.95 13.10 5.68
N PRO A 51 2.65 14.26 5.70
CA PRO A 51 3.22 14.83 4.49
C PRO A 51 4.16 13.81 3.85
N ALA A 52 3.91 13.50 2.58
CA ALA A 52 4.77 12.69 1.73
C ALA A 52 4.80 11.16 1.94
N ARG A 53 3.86 10.59 2.69
CA ARG A 53 3.72 9.13 2.83
C ARG A 53 2.39 8.64 2.25
N MET A 54 2.41 7.49 1.61
CA MET A 54 1.21 6.78 1.17
C MET A 54 1.32 5.29 1.49
N GLN A 55 0.23 4.68 1.95
CA GLN A 55 0.21 3.28 2.35
C GLN A 55 -0.99 2.55 1.73
N LEU A 56 -0.79 1.29 1.36
CA LEU A 56 -1.88 0.37 1.04
C LEU A 56 -1.77 -0.92 1.85
N LEU A 57 -2.91 -1.58 2.03
CA LEU A 57 -3.01 -2.96 2.47
C LEU A 57 -3.62 -3.77 1.35
N ALA A 58 -2.89 -4.79 0.91
CA ALA A 58 -3.36 -5.73 -0.10
C ALA A 58 -3.51 -7.11 0.53
N VAL A 59 -4.71 -7.70 0.40
CA VAL A 59 -4.95 -9.06 0.87
C VAL A 59 -4.19 -10.01 -0.05
N CYS A 60 -3.21 -10.75 0.51
CA CYS A 60 -2.46 -11.78 -0.19
C CYS A 60 -2.31 -12.99 0.74
N ALA A 61 -3.14 -14.02 0.52
CA ALA A 61 -3.01 -15.30 1.20
C ALA A 61 -1.96 -16.15 0.46
N VAL A 62 -0.80 -16.40 1.08
CA VAL A 62 0.24 -17.26 0.50
C VAL A 62 0.07 -18.69 1.01
N PRO A 63 0.03 -19.71 0.14
CA PRO A 63 -0.02 -21.11 0.55
C PRO A 63 1.14 -21.49 1.46
N GLY A 64 0.86 -22.15 2.58
CA GLY A 64 1.89 -22.60 3.54
C GLY A 64 2.22 -21.62 4.67
N ALA A 65 1.47 -20.50 4.79
CA ALA A 65 1.46 -19.70 6.02
C ALA A 65 1.14 -20.60 7.23
N ILE A 66 1.96 -20.53 8.27
CA ILE A 66 1.82 -21.38 9.47
C ILE A 66 0.43 -21.17 10.09
N ALA A 67 -0.20 -22.22 10.61
CA ALA A 67 -1.58 -22.18 11.11
C ALA A 67 -1.83 -21.14 12.23
N SER A 68 -0.78 -20.65 12.88
CA SER A 68 -0.83 -19.58 13.88
C SER A 68 -0.82 -18.16 13.28
N GLN A 69 -0.50 -18.03 11.99
CA GLN A 69 -0.61 -16.79 11.25
C GLN A 69 -2.10 -16.61 10.91
N PRO A 70 -2.75 -15.50 11.29
CA PRO A 70 -4.13 -15.24 10.89
C PRO A 70 -4.21 -15.38 9.38
N SER A 71 -5.12 -16.23 8.90
CA SER A 71 -5.24 -16.71 7.52
C SER A 71 -5.38 -15.65 6.42
N ASP A 72 -5.35 -14.37 6.78
CA ASP A 72 -5.70 -13.25 5.93
C ASP A 72 -4.88 -11.99 6.28
N LEU A 73 -3.67 -12.13 6.85
CA LEU A 73 -2.83 -10.96 7.11
C LEU A 73 -2.43 -10.30 5.79
N PRO A 74 -2.91 -9.08 5.51
CA PRO A 74 -2.57 -8.39 4.28
C PRO A 74 -1.10 -7.96 4.26
N LEU A 75 -0.55 -7.81 3.07
CA LEU A 75 0.70 -7.10 2.85
C LEU A 75 0.46 -5.60 3.01
N GLN A 76 1.26 -4.94 3.84
CA GLN A 76 1.30 -3.50 3.95
C GLN A 76 2.44 -2.96 3.09
N PHE A 77 2.09 -2.12 2.14
CA PHE A 77 3.04 -1.40 1.30
C PHE A 77 3.09 0.06 1.73
N GLU A 78 4.28 0.65 1.68
CA GLU A 78 4.52 2.05 1.96
C GLU A 78 5.48 2.64 0.93
N VAL A 79 5.15 3.84 0.47
CA VAL A 79 6.06 4.74 -0.25
C VAL A 79 6.15 6.04 0.54
N ALA A 80 7.37 6.43 0.89
CA ALA A 80 7.68 7.72 1.47
C ALA A 80 8.61 8.50 0.53
N ALA A 81 8.14 9.64 0.03
CA ALA A 81 8.88 10.43 -0.95
C ALA A 81 8.52 11.91 -0.82
N LYS A 82 9.36 12.66 -0.09
CA LYS A 82 9.09 14.05 0.33
C LYS A 82 8.78 15.00 -0.82
N ASP A 83 9.44 14.80 -1.94
CA ASP A 83 9.44 15.73 -3.07
C ASP A 83 8.44 15.33 -4.17
N LEU A 84 7.66 14.26 -3.96
CA LEU A 84 6.74 13.74 -4.96
C LEU A 84 5.29 14.11 -4.66
N GLY A 85 4.57 14.57 -5.70
CA GLY A 85 3.13 14.76 -5.65
C GLY A 85 2.37 13.46 -5.38
N THR A 86 1.13 13.58 -4.89
CA THR A 86 0.27 12.44 -4.52
C THR A 86 0.07 11.44 -5.65
N GLU A 87 -0.14 11.90 -6.88
CA GLU A 87 -0.34 11.04 -8.06
C GLU A 87 0.91 10.18 -8.36
N LEU A 88 2.10 10.79 -8.35
CA LEU A 88 3.33 10.06 -8.62
C LEU A 88 3.69 9.11 -7.45
N ARG A 89 3.39 9.49 -6.21
CA ARG A 89 3.50 8.57 -5.05
C ARG A 89 2.56 7.37 -5.21
N TRP A 90 1.34 7.58 -5.69
CA TRP A 90 0.40 6.51 -5.97
C TRP A 90 0.86 5.62 -7.13
N GLU A 91 1.38 6.20 -8.21
CA GLU A 91 1.90 5.45 -9.35
C GLU A 91 3.03 4.50 -8.90
N LEU A 92 3.98 5.01 -8.12
CA LEU A 92 5.07 4.21 -7.55
C LEU A 92 4.54 3.12 -6.63
N LEU A 93 3.65 3.47 -5.71
CA LEU A 93 3.09 2.56 -4.73
C LEU A 93 2.27 1.43 -5.39
N SER A 94 1.41 1.78 -6.34
CA SER A 94 0.55 0.83 -7.06
C SER A 94 1.34 -0.08 -7.98
N THR A 95 2.42 0.43 -8.61
CA THR A 95 3.32 -0.38 -9.45
C THR A 95 4.13 -1.35 -8.59
N PHE A 96 4.68 -0.87 -7.48
CA PHE A 96 5.41 -1.70 -6.53
C PHE A 96 4.52 -2.82 -5.97
N ALA A 97 3.30 -2.48 -5.55
CA ALA A 97 2.33 -3.45 -5.05
C ALA A 97 2.01 -4.52 -6.09
N ARG A 98 1.64 -4.13 -7.33
CA ARG A 98 1.33 -5.07 -8.41
C ARG A 98 2.49 -6.02 -8.72
N SER A 99 3.71 -5.48 -8.77
CA SER A 99 4.92 -6.26 -9.03
C SER A 99 5.13 -7.32 -7.95
N VAL A 100 5.16 -6.91 -6.67
CA VAL A 100 5.35 -7.85 -5.55
C VAL A 100 4.22 -8.87 -5.49
N THR A 101 2.95 -8.45 -5.62
CA THR A 101 1.82 -9.37 -5.54
C THR A 101 1.70 -10.30 -6.75
N GLY A 102 2.29 -9.94 -7.89
CA GLY A 102 2.36 -10.80 -9.07
C GLY A 102 3.45 -11.87 -8.95
N GLU A 103 4.56 -11.55 -8.28
CA GLU A 103 5.63 -12.51 -7.98
C GLU A 103 5.28 -13.39 -6.77
N MET A 104 4.49 -12.88 -5.84
CA MET A 104 3.97 -13.64 -4.71
C MET A 104 2.86 -14.56 -5.24
N ASN A 105 2.97 -15.87 -4.97
CA ASN A 105 1.92 -16.84 -5.29
C ASN A 105 0.70 -16.69 -4.36
N CYS A 106 0.09 -15.51 -4.34
CA CYS A 106 -1.13 -15.25 -3.57
C CYS A 106 -2.26 -16.10 -4.17
N GLU A 107 -2.99 -16.86 -3.34
CA GLU A 107 -4.18 -17.61 -3.78
C GLU A 107 -5.25 -16.68 -4.37
N LYS A 108 -5.34 -15.46 -3.82
CA LYS A 108 -6.14 -14.36 -4.35
C LYS A 108 -5.24 -13.19 -4.67
N HIS A 109 -5.14 -12.86 -5.95
CA HIS A 109 -4.37 -11.72 -6.41
C HIS A 109 -5.13 -10.43 -6.11
N PRO A 110 -4.58 -9.51 -5.30
CA PRO A 110 -5.23 -8.25 -5.02
C PRO A 110 -5.27 -7.37 -6.27
N VAL A 111 -6.44 -6.79 -6.55
CA VAL A 111 -6.61 -5.84 -7.65
C VAL A 111 -6.19 -4.45 -7.17
N VAL A 112 -5.03 -3.97 -7.63
CA VAL A 112 -4.54 -2.61 -7.32
C VAL A 112 -4.85 -1.69 -8.51
N PRO A 113 -5.67 -0.64 -8.35
CA PRO A 113 -5.99 0.27 -9.44
C PRO A 113 -4.78 1.12 -9.84
N SER A 114 -4.69 1.45 -11.13
CA SER A 114 -3.63 2.31 -11.65
C SER A 114 -3.83 3.78 -11.30
N ALA A 115 -5.09 4.23 -11.24
CA ALA A 115 -5.44 5.60 -10.90
C ALA A 115 -5.68 5.76 -9.39
N LEU A 116 -5.34 6.93 -8.86
CA LEU A 116 -5.59 7.25 -7.45
C LEU A 116 -7.10 7.18 -7.18
N PRO A 117 -7.55 6.41 -6.17
CA PRO A 117 -8.97 6.31 -5.85
C PRO A 117 -9.53 7.66 -5.40
N THR A 118 -10.47 8.23 -6.16
CA THR A 118 -11.13 9.50 -5.80
C THR A 118 -11.93 9.34 -4.52
N SER A 119 -11.80 10.27 -3.57
CA SER A 119 -12.63 10.32 -2.35
C SER A 119 -14.10 10.43 -2.75
N GLY A 120 -14.87 9.36 -2.52
CA GLY A 120 -16.32 9.32 -2.64
C GLY A 120 -16.97 9.54 -1.28
#